data_AF-A0A5A7YH92-F1
#
_entry.id   AF-A0A5A7YH92-F1
#
_cell.length_a   1.000
_cell.length_b   1.000
_cell.length_c   1.000
_cell.angle_alpha   90.00
_cell.angle_beta   90.00
_cell.angle_gamma   90.00
#
_symmetry.space_group_name_H-M   'P 1'
#
loop_
_entity.id
_entity.type
_entity.pdbx_description
1 polymer ?
#
loop_
_entity_poly.entity_id
_entity_poly.type
_entity_poly.pdbx_seq_one_letter_code
_entity_poly.pdbx_strand_id
1 'polypeptide(L)' 'MAIYEVMTIGLDVALAAATTAAILCGLLGLIGAFFLVRCASCGHVACSSVDQPPPSCWRCRHTTLLHPAHALHRRGHPNR' A
#
# COMPACT_ATOMS: atom_id res chain seq x y z
N MET A 1 23.27 -31.95 -6.10
CA MET A 1 21.87 -32.22 -6.48
C MET A 1 20.91 -31.80 -5.38
N ALA A 2 21.01 -32.33 -4.15
CA ALA A 2 20.12 -31.98 -3.04
C ALA A 2 20.03 -30.46 -2.72
N ILE A 3 21.13 -29.70 -2.82
CA ILE A 3 21.12 -28.25 -2.53
C ILE A 3 20.21 -27.50 -3.52
N TYR A 4 20.30 -27.83 -4.81
CA TYR A 4 19.45 -27.22 -5.83
C TYR A 4 17.99 -27.63 -5.66
N GLU A 5 17.72 -28.89 -5.32
CA GLU A 5 16.36 -29.35 -5.03
C GLU A 5 15.75 -28.58 -3.85
N VAL A 6 16.46 -28.46 -2.73
CA VAL A 6 15.96 -27.74 -1.55
C VAL A 6 15.76 -26.25 -1.85
N MET A 7 16.66 -25.62 -2.60
CA MET A 7 16.49 -24.22 -3.02
C MET A 7 15.28 -24.04 -3.94
N THR A 8 15.08 -24.93 -4.91
CA THR A 8 13.93 -24.88 -5.82
C THR A 8 12.62 -25.08 -5.06
N ILE A 9 12.55 -26.06 -4.16
CA ILE A 9 11.37 -26.29 -3.31
C ILE A 9 11.09 -25.04 -2.46
N GLY A 10 12.12 -24.44 -1.86
CA GLY A 10 11.97 -23.21 -1.09
C GLY A 10 11.45 -22.04 -1.93
N LEU A 11 11.98 -21.89 -3.15
CA LEU A 11 11.53 -20.86 -4.09
C LEU A 11 10.08 -21.08 -4.52
N ASP A 12 9.69 -22.31 -4.85
CA ASP A 12 8.32 -22.65 -5.26
C ASP A 12 7.33 -22.38 -4.12
N VAL A 13 7.67 -22.76 -2.88
CA VAL A 13 6.84 -22.48 -1.70
C VAL A 13 6.69 -20.97 -1.48
N ALA A 14 7.78 -20.21 -1.59
CA ALA A 14 7.74 -18.76 -1.44
C ALA A 14 6.89 -18.10 -2.53
N LEU A 15 7.03 -18.54 -3.78
CA LEU A 15 6.26 -18.04 -4.91
C LEU A 15 4.77 -18.38 -4.78
N ALA A 16 4.45 -19.62 -4.38
CA ALA A 16 3.09 -20.06 -4.12
C ALA A 16 2.45 -19.20 -3.01
N ALA A 17 3.13 -19.01 -1.88
CA ALA A 17 2.64 -18.19 -0.78
C ALA A 17 2.40 -16.72 -1.20
N ALA A 18 3.34 -16.12 -1.94
CA ALA A 18 3.20 -14.77 -2.45
C ALA A 18 2.00 -14.63 -3.40
N THR A 19 1.81 -15.61 -4.28
CA THR A 19 0.69 -15.64 -5.23
C THR A 19 -0.64 -15.78 -4.50
N THR A 20 -0.72 -16.67 -3.51
CA THR A 20 -1.92 -16.83 -2.68
C THR A 20 -2.24 -15.55 -1.91
N ALA A 21 -1.24 -14.87 -1.34
CA ALA A 21 -1.44 -13.60 -0.65
C ALA A 21 -1.96 -12.51 -1.60
N ALA A 22 -1.44 -12.42 -2.82
CA ALA A 22 -1.94 -11.49 -3.83
C ALA A 22 -3.40 -11.76 -4.21
N ILE A 23 -3.78 -13.03 -4.38
CA ILE A 23 -5.16 -13.44 -4.66
C ILE A 23 -6.08 -13.07 -3.51
N LEU A 24 -5.69 -13.35 -2.26
CA LEU A 24 -6.45 -12.97 -1.08
C LEU A 24 -6.62 -11.45 -1.01
N CYS A 25 -5.55 -10.67 -1.17
CA CYS A 25 -5.64 -9.21 -1.22
C CYS A 25 -6.60 -8.71 -2.31
N GLY A 26 -6.56 -9.32 -3.51
CA GLY A 26 -7.52 -9.02 -4.58
C GLY A 26 -8.96 -9.34 -4.19
N LEU A 27 -9.20 -10.49 -3.57
CA LEU A 27 -10.53 -10.88 -3.05
C LEU A 27 -11.02 -9.92 -1.97
N LEU A 28 -10.16 -9.49 -1.04
CA LEU A 28 -10.51 -8.49 -0.05
C LEU A 28 -10.83 -7.13 -0.69
N GLY A 29 -10.17 -6.77 -1.79
CA GLY A 29 -10.52 -5.61 -2.61
C GLY A 29 -11.87 -5.75 -3.29
N LEU A 30 -12.19 -6.93 -3.82
CA LEU A 30 -13.49 -7.21 -4.46
C LEU A 30 -14.65 -7.16 -3.46
N ILE A 31 -14.46 -7.65 -2.23
CA ILE A 31 -15.46 -7.59 -1.14
C ILE A 31 -15.54 -6.18 -0.53
N GLY A 32 -14.63 -5.29 -0.91
CA GLY A 32 -14.54 -3.94 -0.41
C GLY A 32 -14.07 -3.82 1.04
N ALA A 33 -13.33 -4.82 1.52
CA ALA A 33 -12.72 -4.83 2.85
C ALA A 33 -11.30 -4.23 2.83
N PHE A 34 -10.60 -4.26 1.69
CA PHE A 34 -9.21 -3.81 1.58
C PHE A 34 -8.90 -3.21 0.20
N PHE A 35 -8.72 -1.91 0.14
CA PHE A 35 -8.41 -1.17 -1.07
C PHE A 35 -6.99 -0.63 -1.03
N LEU A 36 -6.25 -0.83 -2.13
CA LEU A 36 -5.00 -0.12 -2.39
C LEU A 36 -5.34 1.22 -3.04
N VAL A 37 -5.60 2.23 -2.21
CA VAL A 37 -5.96 3.57 -2.67
C VAL A 37 -4.72 4.44 -2.81
N ARG A 38 -4.69 5.27 -3.87
CA ARG A 38 -3.70 6.34 -3.98
C ARG A 38 -4.15 7.52 -3.13
N CYS A 39 -3.29 7.98 -2.23
CA CYS A 39 -3.60 9.18 -1.46
C CYS A 39 -3.63 10.40 -2.40
N ALA A 40 -4.71 11.17 -2.34
CA ALA A 40 -4.91 12.36 -3.19
C ALA A 40 -3.86 13.46 -2.95
N SER A 41 -3.19 13.47 -1.78
CA SER A 41 -2.17 14.48 -1.47
C SER A 41 -0.76 14.10 -1.95
N CYS A 42 -0.36 12.84 -1.89
CA CYS A 42 1.03 12.43 -2.10
C CYS A 42 1.22 11.37 -3.18
N GLY A 43 0.13 10.81 -3.74
CA GLY A 43 0.18 9.79 -4.79
C GLY A 43 0.72 8.43 -4.34
N HIS A 44 1.11 8.28 -3.07
CA HIS A 44 1.54 7.00 -2.52
C HIS A 44 0.37 6.04 -2.39
N VAL A 45 0.65 4.78 -2.68
CA VAL A 45 -0.28 3.67 -2.49
C VAL A 45 -0.34 3.38 -0.99
N ALA A 46 -1.53 3.50 -0.41
CA ALA A 46 -1.80 3.17 0.97
C ALA A 46 -2.93 2.15 1.03
N CYS A 47 -2.84 1.23 1.98
CA CYS A 47 -3.91 0.28 2.25
C CYS A 47 -5.00 0.99 3.07
N SER A 48 -6.23 0.97 2.59
CA SER A 48 -7.41 1.56 3.24
C SER A 48 -8.53 0.52 3.28
N SER A 49 -9.30 0.49 4.37
CA SER A 49 -10.52 -0.32 4.45
C SER A 49 -11.72 0.36 3.75
N VAL A 50 -11.51 1.56 3.21
CA VAL A 50 -12.53 2.35 2.51
C VAL A 50 -12.01 2.68 1.11
N ASP A 51 -12.86 2.51 0.09
CA ASP A 51 -12.56 2.74 -1.34
C ASP A 51 -12.33 4.22 -1.69
N GLN A 52 -12.65 5.12 -0.76
CA GLN A 52 -12.42 6.54 -0.97
C GLN A 52 -10.96 6.87 -0.64
N PRO A 53 -10.27 7.67 -1.49
CA PRO A 53 -8.94 8.17 -1.18
C PRO A 53 -8.97 8.91 0.16
N PRO A 54 -8.34 8.38 1.23
CA PRO A 54 -8.33 9.09 2.49
C PRO A 54 -7.58 10.42 2.28
N PRO A 55 -8.12 11.54 2.81
CA PRO A 55 -7.54 12.87 2.61
C PRO A 55 -6.12 12.98 3.17
N SER A 56 -5.73 12.09 4.09
CA SER A 56 -4.38 11.99 4.63
C SER A 56 -3.99 10.54 4.91
N CYS A 57 -2.85 10.11 4.36
CA CYS A 57 -2.22 8.82 4.65
C CYS A 57 -1.50 8.85 6.03
N TRP A 58 -1.18 7.70 6.65
CA TRP A 58 -0.42 7.68 7.92
C TRP A 58 0.90 8.48 7.84
N ARG A 59 1.60 8.41 6.70
CA ARG A 59 2.81 9.22 6.43
C ARG A 59 2.51 10.72 6.33
N CYS A 60 1.34 11.08 5.78
CA CYS A 60 0.85 12.43 5.59
C CYS A 60 0.29 13.03 6.89
N ARG A 61 -0.26 12.20 7.78
CA ARG A 61 -0.73 12.62 9.11
C ARG A 61 0.41 13.06 10.01
N HIS A 62 1.61 12.53 9.81
CA HIS A 62 2.82 12.92 10.53
C HIS A 62 3.72 13.89 9.74
N THR A 63 3.18 14.66 8.79
CA THR A 63 3.97 15.67 8.05
C THR A 63 4.54 16.77 8.96
N THR A 64 3.88 17.04 10.09
CA THR A 64 4.34 17.98 11.12
C THR A 64 5.62 17.53 11.82
N LEU A 65 5.95 16.22 11.81
CA LEU A 65 7.22 15.70 12.35
C LEU A 65 8.34 15.72 11.31
N LEU A 66 8.03 15.56 10.02
CA LEU A 66 9.07 15.48 8.97
C LEU A 66 9.38 16.82 8.31
N HIS A 67 8.40 17.69 8.06
CA HIS A 67 8.65 18.99 7.41
C HIS A 67 7.56 20.03 7.75
N PRO A 68 7.76 20.87 8.80
CA PRO A 68 6.82 21.93 9.17
C PRO A 68 6.59 22.95 8.04
N ALA A 69 7.59 23.20 7.19
CA ALA A 69 7.48 24.11 6.05
C ALA A 69 6.53 23.60 4.94
N HIS A 70 6.46 22.28 4.72
CA HIS A 70 5.54 21.70 3.72
C HIS A 70 4.09 21.60 4.21
N ALA A 71 3.87 21.56 5.54
CA ALA A 71 2.54 21.52 6.13
C ALA A 71 1.75 22.83 5.92
N LEU A 72 2.46 23.96 5.84
CA LEU A 72 1.85 25.28 5.59
C LEU A 72 1.54 25.50 4.11
N HIS A 73 2.37 24.98 3.20
CA HIS A 73 2.19 25.21 1.76
C HIS A 73 1.04 24.40 1.13
N ARG A 74 0.65 23.26 1.72
CA ARG A 74 -0.46 22.43 1.22
C ARG A 74 -1.87 22.91 1.60
N ARG A 75 -2.02 24.02 2.34
CA ARG A 75 -3.35 24.66 2.53
C ARG A 75 -3.77 25.55 1.37
N GLY A 76 -2.90 25.76 0.37
CA GLY A 76 -3.10 26.75 -0.69
C GLY A 76 -3.37 26.22 -2.10
N HIS A 77 -3.43 24.90 -2.32
CA HIS A 77 -3.65 24.38 -3.68
C HIS A 77 -4.94 23.54 -3.78
N PRO A 78 -6.06 24.14 -4.21
CA PRO A 78 -7.24 23.39 -4.64
C PRO A 78 -6.89 22.74 -5.98
N ASN A 79 -6.59 21.44 -5.99
CA ASN A 79 -6.34 20.73 -7.23
C ASN A 79 -7.63 20.10 -7.77
N ARG A 80 -8.01 20.64 -8.93
CA ARG A 80 -8.98 20.18 -9.92
C ARG A 80 -8.68 18.77 -10.43
#